data_AF-A0A074L099-F1
#
_entry.id   AF-A0A074L099-F1
#
_cell.length_a   1.000
_cell.length_b   1.000
_cell.length_c   1.000
_cell.angle_alpha   90.00
_cell.angle_beta   90.00
_cell.angle_gamma   90.00
#
_symmetry.space_group_name_H-M   'P 1'
#
loop_
_entity.id
_entity.type
_entity.pdbx_description
1 polymer ?
#
loop_
_entity_poly.entity_id
_entity_poly.type
_entity_poly.pdbx_seq_one_letter_code
_entity_poly.pdbx_strand_id
1 'polypeptide(L)'
;MKTLTTTILLLAIYSSAFAFPPADRIFLIIFDKEELKSLKSSPEYIELTFNKVFNTKTYSGNSEAAMLLTVTNTDLDRCDIGQMLVQVNRHTSMKLQEVAFRIVDMTESKLNYNSILANLDAKPVKKKVRSGISLQAN
;
A
#
# COMPACT_ATOMS: atom_id res chain seq x y z
N MET A 1 -11.66 44.26 16.93
CA MET A 1 -10.51 43.59 16.27
C MET A 1 -9.84 42.55 17.15
N LYS A 2 -9.60 42.81 18.44
CA LYS A 2 -8.94 41.87 19.38
C LYS A 2 -9.65 40.51 19.53
N THR A 3 -10.99 40.49 19.47
CA THR A 3 -11.81 39.26 19.56
C THR A 3 -11.74 38.41 18.30
N LEU A 4 -11.63 39.04 17.12
CA LEU A 4 -11.52 38.33 15.85
C LEU A 4 -10.16 37.62 15.73
N THR A 5 -9.08 38.29 16.12
CA THR A 5 -7.73 37.70 16.14
C THR A 5 -7.62 36.53 17.12
N THR A 6 -8.24 36.61 18.30
CA THR A 6 -8.26 35.47 19.24
C THR A 6 -9.07 34.29 18.74
N THR A 7 -10.13 34.53 17.96
CA THR A 7 -10.98 33.45 17.42
C THR A 7 -10.26 32.70 16.29
N ILE A 8 -9.57 33.44 15.41
CA ILE A 8 -8.75 32.85 14.33
C ILE A 8 -7.59 32.04 14.92
N LEU A 9 -6.94 32.56 15.97
CA LEU A 9 -5.85 31.85 16.64
C LEU A 9 -6.33 30.55 17.30
N LEU A 10 -7.48 30.56 17.96
CA LEU A 10 -8.08 29.35 18.53
C LEU A 10 -8.36 28.31 17.43
N LEU A 11 -8.99 28.74 16.34
CA LEU A 11 -9.37 27.84 15.24
C LEU A 11 -8.16 27.16 14.60
N ALA A 12 -7.06 27.90 14.42
CA ALA A 12 -5.80 27.35 13.90
C ALA A 12 -5.22 26.26 14.82
N ILE A 13 -5.23 26.47 16.14
CA ILE A 13 -4.70 25.51 17.12
C ILE A 13 -5.57 24.24 17.17
N TYR A 14 -6.90 24.37 17.06
CA TYR A 14 -7.78 23.20 17.03
C TYR A 14 -7.61 22.37 15.75
N SER A 15 -7.32 22.99 14.60
CA SER A 15 -7.13 22.27 13.34
C SER A 15 -5.85 21.43 13.29
N SER A 16 -4.80 21.79 14.04
CA SER A 16 -3.54 21.02 14.07
C SER A 16 -3.63 19.69 14.84
N ALA A 17 -4.68 19.49 15.65
CA ALA A 17 -4.84 18.30 16.48
C ALA A 17 -5.52 17.11 15.78
N PHE A 18 -5.98 17.27 14.54
CA PHE A 18 -6.75 16.27 13.78
C PHE A 18 -5.96 15.56 12.67
N ALA A 19 -4.63 15.53 12.76
CA ALA A 19 -3.84 14.66 11.89
C ALA A 19 -3.93 13.21 12.40
N PHE A 20 -4.68 12.36 11.72
CA PHE A 20 -4.59 10.91 11.93
C PHE A 20 -3.14 10.47 11.67
N PRO A 21 -2.53 9.67 12.55
CA PRO A 21 -1.21 9.12 12.26
C PRO A 21 -1.29 8.32 10.95
N PRO A 22 -0.33 8.50 10.02
CA PRO A 22 -0.32 7.73 8.79
C PRO A 22 -0.29 6.23 9.13
N ALA A 23 -1.25 5.50 8.58
CA ALA A 23 -1.38 4.06 8.83
C ALA A 23 -0.19 3.30 8.26
N ASP A 24 0.16 2.18 8.90
CA ASP A 24 1.24 1.31 8.43
C ASP A 24 0.96 0.84 7.00
N ARG A 25 1.97 0.96 6.14
CA ARG A 25 1.93 0.47 4.75
C ARG A 25 2.81 -0.74 4.59
N ILE A 26 2.31 -1.72 3.85
CA ILE A 26 3.01 -2.98 3.60
C ILE A 26 3.30 -3.09 2.10
N PHE A 27 4.56 -3.22 1.75
CA PHE A 27 5.02 -3.46 0.39
C PHE A 27 5.51 -4.88 0.24
N LEU A 28 5.00 -5.57 -0.78
CA LEU A 28 5.52 -6.85 -1.23
C LEU A 28 6.46 -6.60 -2.41
N ILE A 29 7.72 -6.94 -2.22
CA ILE A 29 8.78 -6.81 -3.21
C ILE A 29 9.11 -8.21 -3.72
N ILE A 30 9.00 -8.42 -5.01
CA ILE A 30 9.27 -9.68 -5.70
C ILE A 30 10.53 -9.49 -6.52
N PHE A 31 11.44 -10.45 -6.44
CA PHE A 31 12.71 -10.44 -7.15
C PHE A 31 12.78 -11.58 -8.15
N ASP A 32 13.48 -11.36 -9.26
CA ASP A 32 13.84 -12.43 -10.19
C ASP A 32 15.08 -13.19 -9.66
N LYS A 33 14.97 -14.51 -9.51
CA LYS A 33 16.06 -15.35 -8.98
C LYS A 33 17.28 -15.38 -9.90
N GLU A 34 17.10 -15.36 -11.21
CA GLU A 34 18.19 -15.38 -12.18
C GLU A 34 18.91 -14.03 -12.22
N GLU A 35 18.16 -12.93 -12.13
CA GLU A 35 18.73 -11.58 -12.02
C GLU A 35 19.56 -11.44 -10.73
N LEU A 36 19.02 -11.85 -9.59
CA LEU A 36 19.74 -11.82 -8.31
C LEU A 36 21.03 -12.65 -8.35
N LYS A 37 21.00 -13.83 -8.97
CA LYS A 37 22.22 -14.66 -9.15
C LYS A 37 23.27 -13.92 -9.99
N SER A 38 22.85 -13.26 -11.07
CA SER A 38 23.76 -12.48 -11.93
C SER A 38 24.44 -11.33 -11.18
N LEU A 39 23.69 -10.68 -10.28
CA LEU A 39 24.17 -9.60 -9.40
C LEU A 39 24.94 -10.11 -8.18
N LYS A 40 25.03 -11.43 -7.99
CA LYS A 40 25.59 -12.10 -6.81
C LYS A 40 24.95 -11.61 -5.51
N SER A 41 23.62 -11.45 -5.55
CA SER A 41 22.80 -10.92 -4.47
C SER A 41 21.76 -11.92 -3.99
N SER A 42 21.08 -11.59 -2.89
CA SER A 42 19.93 -12.32 -2.38
C SER A 42 18.94 -11.35 -1.72
N PRO A 43 17.65 -11.73 -1.56
CA PRO A 43 16.69 -10.89 -0.85
C PRO A 43 17.16 -10.53 0.56
N GLU A 44 17.77 -11.48 1.27
CA GLU A 44 18.32 -11.29 2.62
C GLU A 44 19.46 -10.27 2.63
N TYR A 45 20.28 -10.23 1.58
CA TYR A 45 21.34 -9.24 1.47
C TYR A 45 20.78 -7.84 1.22
N ILE A 46 19.80 -7.72 0.32
CA ILE A 46 19.13 -6.45 0.01
C ILE A 46 18.39 -5.91 1.25
N GLU A 47 17.75 -6.81 2.02
CA GLU A 47 17.05 -6.53 3.28
C GLU A 47 17.91 -5.79 4.30
N LEU A 48 19.23 -6.06 4.33
CA LEU A 48 20.16 -5.38 5.24
C LEU A 48 20.13 -3.85 5.09
N THR A 49 19.78 -3.34 3.91
CA THR A 49 19.64 -1.90 3.67
C THR A 49 18.48 -1.31 4.50
N PHE A 50 17.42 -2.07 4.72
CA PHE A 50 16.17 -1.61 5.31
C PHE A 50 16.00 -1.99 6.78
N ASN A 51 16.66 -3.05 7.24
CA ASN A 51 16.52 -3.64 8.58
C ASN A 51 16.67 -2.66 9.76
N LYS A 52 17.30 -1.50 9.56
CA LYS A 52 17.46 -0.46 10.60
C LYS A 52 16.32 0.55 10.67
N VAL A 53 15.54 0.68 9.60
CA VAL A 53 14.54 1.75 9.42
C VAL A 53 13.13 1.16 9.34
N PHE A 54 12.99 -0.01 8.71
CA PHE A 54 11.71 -0.64 8.45
C PHE A 54 11.69 -2.06 9.00
N ASN A 55 10.48 -2.57 9.25
CA ASN A 55 10.30 -3.97 9.61
C ASN A 55 10.24 -4.79 8.32
N THR A 56 11.21 -5.68 8.13
CA THR A 56 11.32 -6.51 6.94
C THR A 56 11.17 -7.98 7.24
N LYS A 57 10.71 -8.72 6.22
CA LYS A 57 10.70 -10.18 6.26
C LYS A 57 10.95 -10.74 4.88
N THR A 58 12.01 -11.51 4.74
CA THR A 58 12.40 -12.16 3.49
C THR A 58 11.86 -13.58 3.39
N TYR A 59 11.59 -13.99 2.16
CA TYR A 59 11.10 -15.30 1.78
C TYR A 59 11.95 -15.82 0.61
N SER A 60 12.59 -16.96 0.81
CA SER A 60 13.46 -17.59 -0.18
C SER A 60 13.42 -19.13 -0.09
N GLY A 61 14.16 -19.82 -0.96
CA GLY A 61 14.18 -21.28 -1.07
C GLY A 61 13.15 -21.81 -2.08
N ASN A 62 12.20 -22.62 -1.61
CA ASN A 62 11.16 -23.24 -2.46
C ASN A 62 10.07 -22.27 -2.92
N SER A 63 10.03 -21.07 -2.34
CA SER A 63 9.09 -20.00 -2.73
C SER A 63 9.74 -19.03 -3.70
N GLU A 64 8.94 -18.19 -4.37
CA GLU A 64 9.42 -17.02 -5.10
C GLU A 64 10.33 -16.17 -4.21
N ALA A 65 11.38 -15.56 -4.76
CA ALA A 65 12.26 -14.69 -4.00
C ALA A 65 11.50 -13.39 -3.70
N ALA A 66 11.19 -13.13 -2.44
CA ALA A 66 10.37 -11.99 -2.06
C ALA A 66 10.75 -11.41 -0.70
N MET A 67 10.37 -10.14 -0.49
CA MET A 67 10.53 -9.42 0.75
C MET A 67 9.26 -8.64 1.06
N LEU A 68 8.77 -8.77 2.29
CA LEU A 68 7.79 -7.86 2.86
C LEU A 68 8.52 -6.72 3.55
N LEU A 69 8.11 -5.51 3.25
CA LEU A 69 8.60 -4.28 3.85
C LEU A 69 7.42 -3.57 4.51
N THR A 70 7.43 -3.46 5.84
CA THR A 70 6.42 -2.75 6.61
C THR A 70 6.99 -1.41 7.05
N VAL A 71 6.32 -0.35 6.59
CA VAL A 71 6.69 1.03 6.83
C VAL A 71 5.68 1.62 7.80
N THR A 72 6.14 2.03 8.99
CA THR A 72 5.27 2.54 10.05
C THR A 72 5.32 4.05 10.11
N ASN A 73 4.18 4.69 10.35
CA ASN A 73 4.06 6.15 10.52
C ASN A 73 4.68 6.99 9.40
N THR A 74 4.62 6.54 8.14
CA THR A 74 5.08 7.35 6.98
C THR A 74 4.10 7.30 5.83
N ASP A 75 4.12 8.33 4.98
CA ASP A 75 3.31 8.42 3.76
C ASP A 75 4.06 7.98 2.49
N LEU A 76 5.12 7.18 2.65
CA LEU A 76 5.88 6.66 1.52
C LEU A 76 4.98 5.80 0.61
N ASP A 77 5.02 6.09 -0.68
CA ASP A 77 4.28 5.34 -1.69
C ASP A 77 5.18 4.32 -2.41
N ARG A 78 4.58 3.53 -3.31
CA ARG A 78 5.31 2.52 -4.10
C ARG A 78 6.47 3.14 -4.91
N CYS A 79 6.30 4.35 -5.43
CA CYS A 79 7.32 5.03 -6.22
C CYS A 79 8.48 5.44 -5.31
N ASP A 80 8.20 5.98 -4.13
CA ASP A 80 9.22 6.35 -3.14
C ASP A 80 10.05 5.12 -2.73
N ILE A 81 9.38 4.02 -2.40
CA ILE A 81 10.03 2.74 -2.08
C ILE A 81 10.90 2.26 -3.25
N GLY A 82 10.39 2.37 -4.48
CA GLY A 82 11.13 1.99 -5.69
C GLY A 82 12.39 2.84 -5.95
N GLN A 83 12.39 4.12 -5.57
CA GLN A 83 13.54 5.01 -5.73
C GLN A 83 14.62 4.83 -4.65
N MET A 84 14.35 4.07 -3.58
CA MET A 84 15.34 3.85 -2.53
C MET A 84 16.56 3.11 -3.07
N LEU A 85 17.75 3.58 -2.71
CA LEU A 85 18.99 2.91 -3.03
C LEU A 85 19.17 1.69 -2.14
N VAL A 86 19.43 0.54 -2.77
CA VAL A 86 19.70 -0.72 -2.09
C VAL A 86 21.06 -1.25 -2.46
N GLN A 87 21.73 -1.82 -1.46
CA GLN A 87 22.99 -2.50 -1.66
C GLN A 87 22.73 -3.91 -2.19
N VAL A 88 23.09 -4.17 -3.44
CA VAL A 88 22.94 -5.50 -4.05
C VAL A 88 24.18 -6.36 -3.88
N ASN A 89 25.37 -5.75 -3.77
CA ASN A 89 26.60 -6.42 -3.38
C ASN A 89 27.58 -5.42 -2.75
N ARG A 90 28.80 -5.86 -2.41
CA ARG A 90 29.81 -5.03 -1.74
C ARG A 90 30.17 -3.73 -2.46
N HIS A 91 30.01 -3.68 -3.78
CA HIS A 91 30.48 -2.56 -4.61
C HIS A 91 29.38 -1.86 -5.37
N THR A 92 28.17 -2.41 -5.37
CA THR A 92 27.08 -1.97 -6.23
C THR A 92 25.88 -1.60 -5.37
N SER A 93 25.40 -0.38 -5.58
CA SER A 93 24.11 0.08 -5.09
C SER A 93 23.28 0.52 -6.28
N MET A 94 22.00 0.18 -6.27
CA MET A 94 21.07 0.52 -7.35
C MET A 94 19.70 0.81 -6.77
N LYS A 95 18.78 1.36 -7.57
CA LYS A 95 17.44 1.64 -7.07
C LYS A 95 16.69 0.33 -6.86
N LEU A 96 15.83 0.25 -5.84
CA LEU A 96 15.08 -0.98 -5.56
C LEU A 96 14.25 -1.43 -6.77
N GLN A 97 13.66 -0.48 -7.50
CA GLN A 97 12.90 -0.78 -8.72
C GLN A 97 13.73 -1.37 -9.87
N GLU A 98 15.06 -1.26 -9.84
CA GLU A 98 15.97 -1.78 -10.87
C GLU A 98 16.38 -3.22 -10.58
N VAL A 99 16.19 -3.72 -9.35
CA VAL A 99 16.49 -5.10 -8.95
C VAL A 99 15.21 -5.89 -8.59
N ALA A 100 14.14 -5.19 -8.24
CA ALA A 100 12.84 -5.81 -7.99
C ALA A 100 12.11 -6.04 -9.32
N PHE A 101 11.72 -7.29 -9.57
CA PHE A 101 10.80 -7.64 -10.65
C PHE A 101 9.45 -6.91 -10.48
N ARG A 102 8.96 -6.82 -9.24
CA ARG A 102 7.72 -6.09 -8.93
C ARG A 102 7.71 -5.57 -7.51
N ILE A 103 7.18 -4.37 -7.33
CA ILE A 103 6.86 -3.78 -6.02
C ILE A 103 5.34 -3.61 -5.98
N VAL A 104 4.68 -4.20 -4.99
CA VAL A 104 3.22 -4.19 -4.81
C VAL A 104 2.90 -3.51 -3.49
N ASP A 105 2.08 -2.47 -3.53
CA ASP A 105 1.46 -1.90 -2.33
C ASP A 105 0.29 -2.79 -1.91
N MET A 106 0.48 -3.57 -0.84
CA MET A 106 -0.53 -4.49 -0.33
C MET A 106 -1.67 -3.75 0.38
N THR A 107 -1.38 -2.57 0.94
CA THR A 107 -2.38 -1.74 1.62
C THR A 107 -3.33 -1.14 0.58
N GLU A 108 -2.80 -0.56 -0.49
CA GLU A 108 -3.60 -0.04 -1.61
C GLU A 108 -4.41 -1.17 -2.28
N SER A 109 -3.77 -2.31 -2.52
CA SER A 109 -4.44 -3.48 -3.12
C SER A 109 -5.63 -3.95 -2.29
N LYS A 110 -5.49 -3.98 -0.95
CA LYS A 110 -6.57 -4.35 -0.03
C LYS A 110 -7.71 -3.32 -0.04
N LEU A 111 -7.39 -2.03 -0.04
CA LEU A 111 -8.39 -0.95 -0.11
C LEU A 111 -9.18 -1.03 -1.42
N ASN A 112 -8.50 -1.22 -2.54
CA ASN A 112 -9.11 -1.39 -3.86
C ASN A 112 -10.00 -2.64 -3.92
N TYR A 113 -9.54 -3.76 -3.36
CA TYR A 113 -10.35 -4.97 -3.30
C TYR A 113 -11.62 -4.77 -2.46
N ASN A 114 -11.50 -4.16 -1.29
CA ASN A 114 -12.65 -3.90 -0.41
C ASN A 114 -13.65 -2.92 -1.04
N SER A 115 -13.17 -1.91 -1.77
CA SER A 115 -14.05 -0.96 -2.46
C SER A 115 -14.83 -1.64 -3.59
N ILE A 116 -14.23 -2.57 -4.32
CA ILE A 116 -14.91 -3.38 -5.32
C ILE A 116 -16.02 -4.22 -4.66
N LEU A 117 -15.71 -4.93 -3.56
CA LEU A 117 -16.71 -5.71 -2.83
C LEU A 117 -17.91 -4.87 -2.36
N ALA A 118 -17.64 -3.72 -1.75
CA ALA A 118 -18.69 -2.82 -1.29
C ALA A 118 -19.60 -2.34 -2.43
N ASN A 119 -19.03 -2.08 -3.61
CA ASN A 119 -19.79 -1.68 -4.80
C ASN A 119 -20.62 -2.82 -5.41
N LEU A 120 -20.20 -4.08 -5.22
CA LEU A 120 -20.96 -5.25 -5.65
C LEU A 120 -22.17 -5.48 -4.75
N ASP A 121 -22.00 -5.37 -3.43
CA ASP A 121 -23.08 -5.53 -2.45
C ASP A 121 -24.11 -4.39 -2.50
N ALA A 122 -23.69 -3.19 -2.91
CA ALA A 122 -24.55 -2.02 -3.03
C ALA A 122 -25.48 -2.01 -4.26
N LYS A 123 -25.47 -3.04 -5.13
CA LYS A 123 -26.43 -3.15 -6.24
C LYS A 123 -27.71 -3.88 -5.80
N PRO A 124 -28.81 -3.19 -5.46
CA PRO A 124 -30.08 -3.87 -5.23
C PRO A 124 -30.56 -4.53 -6.52
N VAL A 125 -30.77 -5.84 -6.48
CA VAL A 125 -31.51 -6.59 -7.50
C VAL A 125 -32.88 -5.90 -7.66
N LYS A 126 -33.06 -5.15 -8.75
CA LYS A 126 -34.35 -4.55 -9.11
C LYS A 126 -35.37 -5.68 -9.29
N LYS A 127 -36.13 -5.97 -8.23
CA LYS A 127 -37.27 -6.89 -8.27
C LYS A 127 -38.31 -6.28 -9.22
N LYS A 128 -38.47 -6.89 -10.39
CA LYS A 128 -39.47 -6.51 -11.39
C LYS A 128 -40.87 -6.65 -10.75
N VAL A 129 -41.51 -5.53 -10.44
CA VAL A 129 -42.92 -5.50 -10.02
C VAL A 129 -43.75 -5.96 -11.21
N ARG A 130 -44.36 -7.14 -11.10
CA ARG A 130 -45.35 -7.65 -12.06
C ARG A 130 -46.69 -7.03 -11.66
N SER A 131 -47.06 -5.92 -12.29
CA SER A 131 -48.39 -5.34 -12.18
C SER A 131 -49.41 -6.33 -12.76
N GLY A 132 -50.19 -6.96 -11.88
CA GLY A 132 -51.28 -7.86 -12.24
C GLY A 132 -52.41 -7.09 -12.89
N ILE A 133 -52.71 -7.48 -14.13
CA ILE A 133 -53.85 -7.06 -14.94
C ILE A 133 -55.15 -7.58 -14.29
N SER A 134 -56.16 -6.72 -14.24
CA SER A 134 -57.53 -7.02 -13.80
C SER A 134 -58.24 -7.98 -14.77
N LEU A 135 -58.93 -8.97 -14.23
CA LEU A 135 -59.93 -9.76 -14.96
C LEU A 135 -61.29 -9.55 -14.28
N GLN A 136 -62.22 -8.92 -15.01
CA GLN A 136 -63.64 -8.89 -14.69
C GLN A 136 -64.22 -10.30 -14.90
N ALA A 137 -65.03 -10.77 -13.95
CA ALA A 137 -65.84 -11.97 -14.07
C ALA A 137 -67.22 -11.60 -14.63
N ASN A 138 -67.72 -12.47 -15.53
CA ASN A 138 -69.05 -12.48 -16.13
C ASN A 138 -70.19 -12.37 -15.11
#